data_AF-A0A962T484-F1
#
_entry.id   AF-A0A962T484-F1
#
_cell.length_a   1.000
_cell.length_b   1.000
_cell.length_c   1.000
_cell.angle_alpha   90.00
_cell.angle_beta   90.00
_cell.angle_gamma   90.00
#
_symmetry.space_group_name_H-M   'P 1'
#
loop_
_entity.id
_entity.type
_entity.pdbx_description
1 polymer ?
#
loop_
_entity_poly.entity_id
_entity_poly.type
_entity_poly.pdbx_seq_one_letter_code
_entity_poly.pdbx_strand_id
1 'polypeptide(L)'
;VASMGGIAGSQTLTLVIRGLALGHLESGNRRILLFKELGIGLLNGLLWALVVAGLAVLWFGQWAIGGIIAVAILLNLLCAALAGVAIPLLMWRMGIDPALAGSVILTTVTDVVGFFVFLGLATLVLL
;
A
#
# COMPACT_ATOMS: atom_id res chain seq x y z
N VAL A 1 9.41 -5.86 -1.60
CA VAL A 1 8.49 -4.83 -2.16
C VAL A 1 7.03 -5.18 -1.88
N ALA A 2 6.45 -6.17 -2.56
CA ALA A 2 5.03 -6.55 -2.49
C ALA A 2 4.41 -6.60 -1.08
N SER A 3 4.93 -7.48 -0.20
CA SER A 3 4.43 -7.69 1.17
C SER A 3 4.27 -6.42 2.03
N MET A 4 5.17 -5.42 1.90
CA MET A 4 5.04 -4.15 2.63
C MET A 4 3.79 -3.36 2.22
N GLY A 5 3.43 -3.42 0.93
CA GLY A 5 2.17 -2.85 0.42
C GLY A 5 0.98 -3.59 1.01
N GLY A 6 0.96 -4.93 0.94
CA GLY A 6 -0.11 -5.75 1.51
C GLY A 6 -0.40 -5.46 2.98
N ILE A 7 0.64 -5.26 3.82
CA ILE A 7 0.49 -4.91 5.24
C ILE A 7 -0.09 -3.50 5.43
N ALA A 8 0.48 -2.47 4.80
CA ALA A 8 0.01 -1.08 4.94
C ALA A 8 -1.41 -0.88 4.39
N GLY A 9 -1.71 -1.53 3.26
CA GLY A 9 -3.05 -1.60 2.71
C GLY A 9 -4.02 -2.32 3.65
N SER A 10 -3.60 -3.40 4.32
CA SER A 10 -4.49 -4.21 5.18
C SER A 10 -4.90 -3.47 6.46
N GLN A 11 -4.01 -2.63 7.00
CA GLN A 11 -4.35 -1.70 8.08
C GLN A 11 -5.41 -0.70 7.62
N THR A 12 -5.19 -0.06 6.46
CA THR A 12 -6.10 0.90 5.85
C THR A 12 -7.48 0.28 5.56
N LEU A 13 -7.50 -0.91 4.97
CA LEU A 13 -8.68 -1.74 4.71
C LEU A 13 -9.46 -2.03 5.99
N THR A 14 -8.78 -2.49 7.04
CA THR A 14 -9.41 -2.82 8.34
C THR A 14 -10.07 -1.58 8.97
N LEU A 15 -9.42 -0.42 8.88
CA LEU A 15 -9.95 0.85 9.36
C LEU A 15 -11.20 1.28 8.58
N VAL A 16 -11.22 1.11 7.25
CA VAL A 16 -12.38 1.44 6.41
C VAL A 16 -13.54 0.47 6.63
N ILE A 17 -13.29 -0.84 6.74
CA ILE A 17 -14.31 -1.85 7.07
C ILE A 17 -14.94 -1.54 8.43
N ARG A 18 -14.12 -1.24 9.44
CA ARG A 18 -14.59 -0.83 10.77
C ARG A 18 -15.37 0.50 10.72
N GLY A 19 -14.96 1.43 9.86
CA GLY A 19 -15.68 2.66 9.57
C GLY A 19 -17.06 2.41 8.96
N LEU A 20 -17.17 1.52 7.98
CA LEU A 20 -18.45 1.12 7.39
C LEU A 20 -19.37 0.44 8.43
N ALA A 21 -18.85 -0.56 9.14
CA ALA A 21 -19.64 -1.39 10.04
C ALA A 21 -20.21 -0.65 11.27
N LEU A 22 -19.54 0.40 11.75
CA LEU A 22 -19.96 1.14 12.95
C LEU A 22 -20.88 2.35 12.67
N GLY A 23 -21.44 2.51 11.46
CA GLY A 23 -22.09 3.77 11.07
C GLY A 23 -21.11 4.95 11.09
N HIS A 24 -19.85 4.66 10.75
CA HIS A 24 -18.70 5.55 10.93
C HIS A 24 -18.16 6.13 9.61
N LEU A 25 -19.00 6.31 8.57
CA LEU A 25 -18.55 6.78 7.25
C LEU A 25 -19.58 7.49 6.31
N GLU A 26 -20.71 8.13 6.65
CA GLU A 26 -21.26 8.80 7.85
C GLU A 26 -20.37 9.81 8.59
N SER A 27 -21.01 10.84 9.16
CA SER A 27 -20.56 11.99 9.99
C SER A 27 -19.18 12.63 9.69
N GLY A 28 -19.14 13.97 9.63
CA GLY A 28 -18.13 14.74 8.88
C GLY A 28 -16.64 14.50 9.18
N ASN A 29 -16.27 13.93 10.33
CA ASN A 29 -14.85 13.80 10.72
C ASN A 29 -14.08 12.68 10.02
N ARG A 30 -14.72 11.65 9.46
CA ARG A 30 -13.95 10.45 9.07
C ARG A 30 -13.10 10.62 7.79
N ARG A 31 -13.25 11.71 7.00
CA ARG A 31 -12.26 12.13 5.97
C ARG A 31 -10.94 12.58 6.58
N ILE A 32 -10.98 13.29 7.72
CA ILE A 32 -9.79 13.72 8.48
C ILE A 32 -9.08 12.50 9.06
N LEU A 33 -9.83 11.56 9.64
CA LEU A 33 -9.29 10.35 10.25
C LEU A 33 -8.63 9.44 9.21
N LEU A 34 -9.26 9.27 8.04
CA LEU A 34 -8.65 8.59 6.88
C LEU A 34 -7.34 9.23 6.43
N PHE A 35 -7.30 10.55 6.20
CA PHE A 35 -6.06 11.21 5.77
C PHE A 35 -4.95 11.17 6.83
N LYS A 36 -5.30 11.16 8.13
CA LYS A 36 -4.32 10.99 9.21
C LYS A 36 -3.68 9.61 9.16
N GLU A 37 -4.46 8.54 9.04
CA GLU A 37 -3.96 7.16 8.98
C GLU A 37 -3.17 6.90 7.68
N LEU A 38 -3.63 7.44 6.53
CA LEU A 38 -2.86 7.43 5.28
C LEU A 38 -1.50 8.15 5.44
N GLY A 39 -1.45 9.27 6.16
CA GLY A 39 -0.20 9.98 6.47
C GLY A 39 0.75 9.18 7.38
N ILE A 40 0.22 8.47 8.37
CA ILE A 40 0.99 7.56 9.24
C ILE A 40 1.54 6.39 8.42
N GLY A 41 0.72 5.79 7.56
CA GLY A 41 1.12 4.72 6.63
C GLY A 41 2.22 5.15 5.66
N LEU A 42 2.13 6.37 5.10
CA LEU A 42 3.15 6.94 4.21
C LEU A 42 4.46 7.23 4.96
N LEU A 43 4.42 7.74 6.20
CA LEU A 43 5.61 7.98 7.01
C LEU A 43 6.35 6.67 7.36
N ASN A 44 5.60 5.67 7.83
CA ASN A 44 6.14 4.33 8.11
C ASN A 44 6.70 3.70 6.82
N GLY A 45 6.00 3.88 5.70
CA GLY A 45 6.43 3.45 4.37
C GLY A 45 7.73 4.08 3.88
N LEU A 46 7.89 5.39 4.06
CA LEU A 46 9.11 6.12 3.71
C LEU A 46 10.30 5.67 4.57
N LEU A 47 10.08 5.45 5.86
CA LEU A 47 11.09 4.91 6.78
C LEU A 47 11.56 3.51 6.33
N TRP A 48 10.62 2.60 6.02
CA TRP A 48 10.97 1.28 5.51
C TRP A 48 11.60 1.29 4.12
N ALA A 49 11.19 2.20 3.23
CA ALA A 49 11.82 2.37 1.92
C ALA A 49 13.30 2.76 2.08
N LEU A 50 13.62 3.71 2.97
CA LEU A 50 14.99 4.13 3.27
C LEU A 50 15.83 2.98 3.87
N VAL A 51 15.29 2.25 4.85
CA VAL A 51 15.98 1.11 5.48
C VAL A 51 16.30 0.02 4.45
N VAL A 52 15.32 -0.41 3.66
CA VAL A 52 15.49 -1.50 2.69
C VAL A 52 16.36 -1.06 1.50
N ALA A 53 16.27 0.20 1.06
CA ALA A 53 17.17 0.74 0.04
C ALA A 53 18.62 0.82 0.54
N GLY A 54 18.85 1.28 1.78
CA GLY A 54 20.18 1.31 2.39
C GLY A 54 20.81 -0.09 2.50
N LEU A 55 20.04 -1.07 2.96
CA LEU A 55 20.46 -2.48 2.97
C LEU A 55 20.75 -3.01 1.56
N ALA A 56 19.98 -2.63 0.54
CA ALA A 56 20.25 -3.03 -0.84
C ALA A 56 21.54 -2.40 -1.40
N VAL A 57 21.83 -1.12 -1.11
CA VAL A 57 23.11 -0.51 -1.51
C VAL A 57 24.29 -1.21 -0.81
N LEU A 58 24.17 -1.52 0.47
CA LEU A 58 25.19 -2.26 1.22
C LEU A 58 25.39 -3.69 0.71
N TRP A 59 24.33 -4.37 0.25
CA TRP A 59 24.40 -5.76 -0.22
C TRP A 59 24.92 -5.88 -1.66
N PHE A 60 24.45 -5.02 -2.57
CA PHE A 60 24.79 -5.10 -3.99
C PHE A 60 25.94 -4.17 -4.41
N GLY A 61 26.37 -3.24 -3.54
CA GLY A 61 27.38 -2.21 -3.85
C GLY A 61 26.91 -1.15 -4.88
N GLN A 62 25.66 -1.21 -5.33
CA GLN A 62 25.15 -0.40 -6.43
C GLN A 62 24.01 0.52 -5.99
N TRP A 63 24.25 1.83 -6.06
CA TRP A 63 23.27 2.88 -5.76
C TRP A 63 22.03 2.81 -6.67
N ALA A 64 22.18 2.35 -7.92
CA ALA A 64 21.07 2.15 -8.85
C ALA A 64 20.02 1.15 -8.32
N ILE A 65 20.47 -0.02 -7.84
CA ILE A 65 19.59 -1.06 -7.28
C ILE A 65 18.89 -0.54 -6.01
N GLY A 66 19.60 0.18 -5.14
CA GLY A 66 19.00 0.84 -3.97
C GLY A 66 17.92 1.86 -4.36
N GLY A 67 18.17 2.69 -5.36
CA GLY A 67 17.21 3.67 -5.88
C GLY A 67 15.96 3.04 -6.50
N ILE A 68 16.14 2.00 -7.34
CA ILE A 68 15.02 1.22 -7.91
C ILE A 68 14.14 0.64 -6.79
N ILE A 69 14.76 0.06 -5.76
CA ILE A 69 14.05 -0.53 -4.61
C ILE A 69 13.31 0.54 -3.79
N ALA A 70 13.93 1.71 -3.54
CA ALA A 70 13.29 2.81 -2.84
C ALA A 70 12.01 3.28 -3.55
N VAL A 71 12.12 3.56 -4.86
CA VAL A 71 10.99 4.03 -5.69
C VAL A 71 9.92 2.94 -5.81
N ALA A 72 10.30 1.68 -6.00
CA ALA A 72 9.36 0.57 -6.08
C ALA A 72 8.57 0.34 -4.77
N ILE A 73 9.20 0.51 -3.60
CA ILE A 73 8.50 0.44 -2.31
C ILE A 73 7.52 1.61 -2.16
N LEU A 74 7.94 2.85 -2.45
CA LEU A 74 7.08 4.03 -2.32
C LEU A 74 5.84 3.96 -3.23
N LEU A 75 6.03 3.59 -4.51
CA LEU A 75 4.93 3.43 -5.46
C LEU A 75 4.00 2.27 -5.06
N ASN A 76 4.54 1.13 -4.60
CA ASN A 76 3.71 0.02 -4.15
C ASN A 76 2.87 0.40 -2.91
N LEU A 77 3.44 1.14 -1.96
CA LEU A 77 2.68 1.59 -0.78
C LEU A 77 1.64 2.66 -1.11
N LEU A 78 1.91 3.57 -2.05
CA LEU A 78 0.93 4.53 -2.53
C LEU A 78 -0.29 3.80 -3.13
N CYS A 79 -0.05 2.83 -4.01
CA CYS A 79 -1.10 2.00 -4.60
C CYS A 79 -1.82 1.13 -3.55
N ALA A 80 -1.09 0.56 -2.59
CA ALA A 80 -1.69 -0.25 -1.51
C ALA A 80 -2.59 0.57 -0.58
N ALA A 81 -2.18 1.79 -0.25
CA ALA A 81 -2.97 2.71 0.57
C ALA A 81 -4.25 3.16 -0.17
N LEU A 82 -4.13 3.49 -1.46
CA LEU A 82 -5.29 3.79 -2.32
C LEU A 82 -6.24 2.59 -2.44
N ALA A 83 -5.69 1.39 -2.69
CA ALA A 83 -6.47 0.14 -2.78
C ALA A 83 -7.17 -0.20 -1.46
N GLY A 84 -6.49 -0.02 -0.33
CA GLY A 84 -7.05 -0.22 1.02
C GLY A 84 -8.22 0.70 1.35
N VAL A 85 -8.35 1.85 0.68
CA VAL A 85 -9.56 2.70 0.76
C VAL A 85 -10.58 2.35 -0.33
N ALA A 86 -10.13 2.15 -1.57
CA ALA A 86 -11.02 1.98 -2.72
C ALA A 86 -11.75 0.63 -2.75
N ILE A 87 -11.05 -0.48 -2.48
CA ILE A 87 -11.61 -1.85 -2.49
C ILE A 87 -12.82 -1.97 -1.55
N PRO A 88 -12.73 -1.67 -0.24
CA PRO A 88 -13.86 -1.87 0.66
C PRO A 88 -15.05 -0.94 0.35
N LEU A 89 -14.80 0.29 -0.09
CA LEU A 89 -15.86 1.22 -0.51
C LEU A 89 -16.57 0.76 -1.79
N LEU A 90 -15.83 0.17 -2.74
CA LEU A 90 -16.39 -0.35 -3.98
C LEU A 90 -17.21 -1.62 -3.71
N MET A 91 -16.67 -2.58 -2.95
CA MET A 91 -17.37 -3.80 -2.54
C MET A 91 -18.68 -3.49 -1.81
N TRP A 92 -18.64 -2.58 -0.83
CA TRP A 92 -19.83 -2.15 -0.09
C TRP A 92 -20.91 -1.55 -1.00
N ARG A 93 -20.51 -0.71 -1.97
CA ARG A 93 -21.43 -0.17 -3.00
C ARG A 93 -21.99 -1.24 -3.95
N MET A 94 -21.29 -2.36 -4.12
CA MET A 94 -21.74 -3.53 -4.90
C MET A 94 -22.56 -4.53 -4.07
N GLY A 95 -22.80 -4.27 -2.78
CA GLY A 95 -23.48 -5.21 -1.87
C GLY A 95 -22.64 -6.43 -1.46
N ILE A 96 -21.32 -6.40 -1.71
CA ILE A 96 -20.39 -7.46 -1.34
C ILE A 96 -19.76 -7.10 0.00
N ASP A 97 -19.73 -8.04 0.96
CA ASP A 97 -19.09 -7.80 2.27
C ASP A 97 -17.57 -7.63 2.12
N PRO A 98 -17.01 -6.44 2.43
CA PRO A 98 -15.58 -6.21 2.35
C PRO A 98 -14.78 -6.96 3.42
N ALA A 99 -15.39 -7.41 4.52
CA ALA A 99 -14.72 -8.18 5.56
C ALA A 99 -14.32 -9.60 5.10
N LEU A 100 -15.08 -10.19 4.16
CA LEU A 100 -14.84 -11.56 3.69
C LEU A 100 -13.76 -11.65 2.60
N ALA A 101 -13.75 -10.74 1.63
CA ALA A 101 -12.86 -10.82 0.46
C ALA A 101 -11.92 -9.63 0.26
N GLY A 102 -12.11 -8.52 1.00
CA GLY A 102 -11.33 -7.29 0.79
C GLY A 102 -9.82 -7.46 1.03
N SER A 103 -9.43 -8.35 1.95
CA SER A 103 -8.02 -8.65 2.25
C SER A 103 -7.33 -9.41 1.12
N VAL A 104 -8.01 -10.40 0.53
CA VAL A 104 -7.49 -11.21 -0.58
C VAL A 104 -7.42 -10.39 -1.89
N ILE A 105 -8.43 -9.57 -2.16
CA ILE A 105 -8.43 -8.66 -3.31
C ILE A 105 -7.33 -7.61 -3.14
N LEU A 106 -7.12 -7.11 -1.92
CA LEU A 106 -6.02 -6.20 -1.65
C LEU A 106 -4.64 -6.85 -1.85
N THR A 107 -4.38 -8.02 -1.26
CA THR A 107 -3.04 -8.63 -1.36
C THR A 107 -2.68 -8.93 -2.80
N THR A 108 -3.60 -9.50 -3.57
CA THR A 108 -3.39 -9.75 -5.01
C THR A 108 -3.12 -8.47 -5.81
N VAL A 109 -3.82 -7.36 -5.53
CA VAL A 109 -3.51 -6.04 -6.12
C VAL A 109 -2.11 -5.55 -5.72
N THR A 110 -1.72 -5.67 -4.44
CA THR A 110 -0.38 -5.23 -3.98
C THR A 110 0.77 -6.12 -4.43
N ASP A 111 0.49 -7.39 -4.74
CA ASP A 111 1.48 -8.30 -5.32
C ASP A 111 1.67 -7.97 -6.81
N VAL A 112 0.58 -7.85 -7.58
CA VAL A 112 0.63 -7.47 -9.00
C VAL A 112 1.33 -6.11 -9.19
N VAL A 113 0.92 -5.09 -8.43
CA VAL A 113 1.58 -3.77 -8.50
C VAL A 113 3.02 -3.84 -7.99
N GLY A 114 3.27 -4.53 -6.87
CA GLY A 114 4.59 -4.63 -6.27
C GLY A 114 5.63 -5.32 -7.17
N PHE A 115 5.23 -6.35 -7.93
CA PHE A 115 6.08 -6.98 -8.93
C PHE A 115 6.16 -6.17 -10.22
N PHE A 116 5.04 -5.66 -10.76
CA PHE A 116 5.03 -4.86 -11.98
C PHE A 116 5.93 -3.62 -11.89
N VAL A 117 5.82 -2.87 -10.78
CA VAL A 117 6.63 -1.67 -10.56
C VAL A 117 8.10 -2.03 -10.34
N PHE A 118 8.41 -3.04 -9.53
CA PHE A 118 9.80 -3.41 -9.26
C PHE A 118 10.52 -3.93 -10.51
N LEU A 119 9.90 -4.86 -11.24
CA LEU A 119 10.47 -5.44 -12.46
C LEU A 119 10.49 -4.42 -13.61
N GLY A 120 9.43 -3.62 -13.77
CA GLY A 120 9.38 -2.55 -14.77
C GLY A 120 10.45 -1.48 -14.55
N LEU A 121 10.68 -1.03 -13.31
CA LEU A 121 11.76 -0.10 -13.00
C LEU A 121 13.14 -0.74 -13.19
N ALA A 122 13.32 -2.02 -12.84
CA ALA A 122 14.57 -2.72 -13.12
C ALA A 122 14.85 -2.80 -14.63
N THR A 123 13.84 -3.14 -15.44
CA THR A 123 13.94 -3.19 -16.90
C THR A 123 14.21 -1.82 -17.54
N LEU A 124 13.67 -0.73 -16.98
CA LEU A 124 13.85 0.62 -17.53
C LEU A 124 15.15 1.33 -17.09
N VAL A 125 15.92 0.74 -16.17
CA VAL A 125 17.09 1.38 -15.54
C VAL A 125 18.37 0.52 -15.61
N LEU A 126 18.25 -0.79 -15.86
CA LEU A 126 19.39 -1.75 -15.89
C LEU A 126 19.57 -2.46 -17.25
N LEU A 127 18.77 -2.10 -18.26
CA LEU A 127 18.88 -2.54 -19.67
C LEU A 127 18.94 -1.31 -20.59
#